data_AF-A0AAD9IYL7-F1
#
_entry.id   AF-A0AAD9IYL7-F1
#
_cell.length_a   1.000
_cell.length_b   1.000
_cell.length_c   1.000
_cell.angle_alpha   90.00
_cell.angle_beta   90.00
_cell.angle_gamma   90.00
#
_symmetry.space_group_name_H-M   'P 1'
#
loop_
_entity.id
_entity.type
_entity.pdbx_description
1 polymer ?
#
loop_
_entity_poly.entity_id
_entity_poly.type
_entity_poly.pdbx_seq_one_letter_code
_entity_poly.pdbx_strand_id
1 'polypeptide(L)'
;MSVTVKPTMCSLAYHDFWPSCLHAEEGFMNARFERFDILVPRANNWLRQNPRAEVTKCQTLEKRVTSPEQLMQNSLQSELPKFHNNVYFVKGLRLWYYIISPSYTNPHPPVQIGYRNFLPRCVDMPPDDWPEFENLTELYIKINNELDTHPIEGSILTVETLALHVDADQLSDLATLQVDQCQWPDSTETSVLYVTRIFYCFQCPAYEQVGAADFFPDHQIAAPSPNFVFSSFSTIIAKVNCWLTKVKDIRITNIQTLETVYDPSDSEEKLETSTNFLPPEAGSPLIRFIRVMYVRPKYGMPPGGLHTPSAIWFKNFVPLTLLHEGKGSTQKLDPCHETLSAIWDRVKDWQKKDNKNVLDVEMLYYPLSILQQEHEDIETTVLPNLSHHMLIEVLRYCVCIKMTLINDL
;
A
#
# COMPACT_ATOMS: atom_id res chain seq x y z
N MET A 1 42.06 -7.93 8.69
CA MET A 1 40.73 -7.63 8.14
C MET A 1 39.81 -8.77 8.53
N SER A 2 38.89 -8.56 9.47
CA SER A 2 37.89 -9.57 9.83
C SER A 2 36.85 -9.61 8.73
N VAL A 3 36.69 -10.75 8.06
CA VAL A 3 35.58 -10.97 7.13
C VAL A 3 34.32 -11.09 7.97
N THR A 4 33.50 -10.04 7.99
CA THR A 4 32.19 -10.08 8.62
C THR A 4 31.30 -10.97 7.76
N VAL A 5 31.13 -12.24 8.17
CA VAL A 5 30.18 -13.15 7.53
C VAL A 5 28.79 -12.54 7.74
N LYS A 6 28.15 -12.07 6.66
CA LYS A 6 26.76 -11.62 6.74
C LYS A 6 25.92 -12.79 7.26
N PRO A 7 25.13 -12.62 8.33
CA PRO A 7 24.27 -13.69 8.82
C PRO A 7 23.39 -14.21 7.67
N THR A 8 23.28 -15.53 7.56
CA THR A 8 22.30 -16.14 6.66
C THR A 8 20.91 -15.77 7.19
N MET A 9 20.31 -14.74 6.60
CA MET A 9 18.95 -14.33 6.95
C MET A 9 17.97 -15.42 6.52
N CYS A 10 16.99 -15.72 7.37
CA CYS A 10 15.91 -16.62 7.01
C CYS A 10 15.00 -16.00 5.92
N SER A 11 14.05 -16.78 5.42
CA SER A 11 12.99 -16.31 4.51
C SER A 11 12.25 -15.10 5.09
N LEU A 12 11.85 -14.16 4.23
CA LEU A 12 10.94 -13.07 4.59
C LEU A 12 9.63 -13.66 5.14
N ALA A 13 9.11 -13.07 6.21
CA ALA A 13 7.83 -13.43 6.82
C ALA A 13 7.00 -12.17 7.10
N TYR A 14 5.73 -12.38 7.44
CA TYR A 14 4.85 -11.29 7.86
C TYR A 14 3.93 -11.68 9.01
N HIS A 15 3.43 -10.68 9.73
CA HIS A 15 2.41 -10.82 10.77
C HIS A 15 1.40 -9.69 10.67
N ASP A 16 0.11 -10.03 10.68
CA ASP A 16 -0.99 -9.08 10.53
C ASP A 16 -1.68 -8.83 11.85
N PHE A 17 -2.01 -7.57 12.09
CA PHE A 17 -2.76 -7.09 13.23
C PHE A 17 -4.02 -6.40 12.71
N TRP A 18 -5.17 -7.02 12.94
CA TRP A 18 -6.48 -6.45 12.61
C TRP A 18 -7.13 -5.85 13.86
N PRO A 19 -7.92 -4.78 13.73
CA PRO A 19 -8.70 -4.25 14.83
C PRO A 19 -9.83 -5.23 15.19
N SER A 20 -10.15 -5.33 16.47
CA SER A 20 -11.31 -6.09 16.94
C SER A 20 -12.59 -5.29 16.72
N CYS A 21 -13.69 -5.99 16.45
CA CYS A 21 -15.02 -5.38 16.44
C CYS A 21 -15.49 -5.20 17.90
N LEU A 22 -15.83 -3.96 18.26
CA LEU A 22 -16.23 -3.54 19.60
C LEU A 22 -17.70 -3.85 19.91
N HIS A 23 -18.55 -3.90 18.88
CA HIS A 23 -20.01 -4.06 19.00
C HIS A 23 -20.53 -5.10 17.98
N ALA A 24 -20.00 -6.32 18.05
CA ALA A 24 -20.42 -7.39 17.12
C ALA A 24 -21.88 -7.82 17.34
N GLU A 25 -22.39 -7.64 18.55
CA GLU A 25 -23.75 -7.98 19.00
C GLU A 25 -24.84 -7.06 18.42
N GLU A 26 -24.51 -5.84 18.01
CA GLU A 26 -25.46 -4.86 17.46
C GLU A 26 -25.72 -5.05 15.94
N GLY A 27 -25.17 -6.13 15.38
CA GLY A 27 -25.18 -6.41 13.96
C GLY A 27 -24.10 -5.64 13.19
N PHE A 28 -23.69 -6.18 12.04
CA PHE A 28 -22.56 -5.64 11.27
C PHE A 28 -22.80 -4.22 10.72
N MET A 29 -24.08 -3.86 10.50
CA MET A 29 -24.50 -2.51 10.12
C MET A 29 -23.99 -1.42 11.08
N ASN A 30 -23.83 -1.76 12.37
CA ASN A 30 -23.37 -0.83 13.40
C ASN A 30 -21.98 -1.22 13.93
N ALA A 31 -21.24 -2.07 13.20
CA ALA A 31 -19.92 -2.50 13.62
C ALA A 31 -19.02 -1.28 13.85
N ARG A 32 -18.32 -1.29 14.98
CA ARG A 32 -17.26 -0.31 15.30
C ARG A 32 -15.98 -1.08 15.56
N PHE A 33 -14.95 -0.79 14.80
CA PHE A 33 -13.63 -1.36 14.97
C PHE A 33 -12.78 -0.50 15.89
N GLU A 34 -11.85 -1.15 16.59
CA GLU A 34 -10.79 -0.45 17.31
C GLU A 34 -9.99 0.48 16.39
N ARG A 35 -9.46 1.55 16.97
CA ARG A 35 -8.59 2.50 16.30
C ARG A 35 -7.21 1.90 15.96
N PHE A 36 -6.53 2.50 15.01
CA PHE A 36 -5.24 2.05 14.48
C PHE A 36 -4.12 2.17 15.51
N ASP A 37 -4.20 3.18 16.37
CA ASP A 37 -3.27 3.43 17.47
C ASP A 37 -3.17 2.25 18.44
N ILE A 38 -4.19 1.38 18.53
CA ILE A 38 -4.17 0.15 19.34
C ILE A 38 -3.36 -0.98 18.69
N LEU A 39 -3.19 -0.96 17.37
CA LEU A 39 -2.48 -2.02 16.63
C LEU A 39 -0.97 -1.99 16.86
N VAL A 40 -0.38 -0.80 16.99
CA VAL A 40 1.07 -0.63 17.21
C VAL A 40 1.53 -1.17 18.58
N PRO A 41 0.85 -0.90 19.71
CA PRO A 41 1.14 -1.56 20.99
C PRO A 41 1.02 -3.09 20.93
N ARG A 42 0.04 -3.63 20.18
CA ARG A 42 -0.07 -5.10 19.98
C ARG A 42 1.12 -5.66 19.20
N ALA A 43 1.51 -4.97 18.13
CA ALA A 43 2.69 -5.31 17.36
C ALA A 43 3.97 -5.28 18.22
N ASN A 44 4.15 -4.25 19.05
CA ASN A 44 5.25 -4.17 20.01
C ASN A 44 5.22 -5.27 21.08
N ASN A 45 4.04 -5.69 21.53
CA ASN A 45 3.92 -6.83 22.43
C ASN A 45 4.34 -8.15 21.75
N TRP A 46 3.95 -8.34 20.49
CA TRP A 46 4.36 -9.49 19.70
C TRP A 46 5.87 -9.50 19.45
N LEU A 47 6.49 -8.36 19.13
CA LEU A 47 7.94 -8.25 18.94
C LEU A 47 8.73 -8.58 20.20
N ARG A 48 8.24 -8.19 21.39
CA ARG A 48 8.83 -8.60 22.67
C ARG A 48 8.80 -10.11 22.91
N GLN A 49 7.77 -10.79 22.42
CA GLN A 49 7.64 -12.24 22.49
C GLN A 49 8.42 -12.96 21.38
N ASN A 50 8.81 -12.24 20.33
CA ASN A 50 9.54 -12.75 19.17
C ASN A 50 10.85 -11.98 18.97
N PRO A 51 11.81 -12.02 19.93
CA PRO A 51 13.02 -11.19 19.90
C PRO A 51 13.98 -11.50 18.73
N ARG A 52 13.70 -12.55 17.95
CA ARG A 52 14.45 -12.92 16.75
C ARG A 52 13.85 -12.34 15.47
N ALA A 53 12.71 -11.67 15.55
CA ALA A 53 12.09 -10.98 14.43
C ALA A 53 12.74 -9.62 14.22
N GLU A 54 13.41 -9.47 13.08
CA GLU A 54 13.99 -8.20 12.63
C GLU A 54 13.00 -7.54 11.67
N VAL A 55 12.33 -6.49 12.14
CA VAL A 55 11.34 -5.74 11.35
C VAL A 55 12.04 -4.97 10.25
N THR A 56 11.59 -5.17 9.02
CA THR A 56 12.12 -4.46 7.85
C THR A 56 11.16 -3.43 7.28
N LYS A 57 9.86 -3.69 7.40
CA LYS A 57 8.81 -2.80 6.89
C LYS A 57 7.55 -2.90 7.76
N CYS A 58 6.87 -1.78 7.95
CA CYS A 58 5.50 -1.74 8.46
C CYS A 58 4.60 -1.27 7.33
N GLN A 59 3.38 -1.80 7.25
CA GLN A 59 2.45 -1.45 6.17
C GLN A 59 1.04 -1.37 6.72
N THR A 60 0.29 -0.35 6.31
CA THR A 60 -1.16 -0.35 6.52
C THR A 60 -1.81 -1.26 5.47
N LEU A 61 -2.56 -2.25 5.93
CA LEU A 61 -3.40 -3.09 5.10
C LEU A 61 -4.80 -2.52 5.03
N GLU A 62 -5.51 -2.83 3.96
CA GLU A 62 -6.93 -2.57 3.82
C GLU A 62 -7.64 -3.83 3.35
N LYS A 63 -8.82 -4.11 3.91
CA LYS A 63 -9.72 -5.19 3.49
C LYS A 63 -11.14 -4.66 3.41
N ARG A 64 -11.85 -5.00 2.34
CA ARG A 64 -13.32 -4.88 2.30
C ARG A 64 -13.93 -6.09 2.99
N VAL A 65 -14.81 -5.86 3.95
CA VAL A 65 -15.45 -6.89 4.75
C VAL A 65 -16.95 -6.66 4.88
N THR A 66 -17.70 -7.77 4.92
CA THR A 66 -19.15 -7.82 5.16
C THR A 66 -19.49 -8.50 6.49
N SER A 67 -18.49 -8.99 7.19
CA SER A 67 -18.59 -9.49 8.57
C SER A 67 -17.23 -9.41 9.27
N PRO A 68 -17.18 -9.36 10.61
CA PRO A 68 -15.91 -9.29 11.33
C PRO A 68 -15.02 -10.53 11.12
N GLU A 69 -15.62 -11.69 10.91
CA GLU A 69 -14.90 -12.97 10.72
C GLU A 69 -14.02 -12.94 9.46
N GLN A 70 -14.41 -12.17 8.43
CA GLN A 70 -13.65 -12.05 7.19
C GLN A 70 -12.28 -11.39 7.37
N LEU A 71 -12.09 -10.58 8.43
CA LEU A 71 -10.77 -10.01 8.75
C LEU A 71 -9.74 -11.10 9.02
N MET A 72 -10.16 -12.17 9.70
CA MET A 72 -9.32 -13.30 10.09
C MET A 72 -9.21 -14.36 8.99
N GLN A 73 -10.00 -14.27 7.93
CA GLN A 73 -9.97 -15.22 6.82
C GLN A 73 -8.77 -14.93 5.89
N ASN A 74 -8.13 -16.02 5.44
CA ASN A 74 -7.06 -16.02 4.43
C ASN A 74 -7.61 -16.15 2.99
N SER A 75 -8.92 -15.96 2.81
CA SER A 75 -9.55 -15.96 1.49
C SER A 75 -9.10 -14.72 0.71
N LEU A 76 -8.76 -14.91 -0.57
CA LEU A 76 -8.46 -13.82 -1.51
C LEU A 76 -9.70 -13.31 -2.23
N GLN A 77 -10.80 -14.07 -2.15
CA GLN A 77 -12.08 -13.69 -2.72
C GLN A 77 -12.90 -12.99 -1.65
N SER A 78 -13.24 -11.73 -1.92
CA SER A 78 -14.35 -11.04 -1.27
C SER A 78 -15.54 -11.08 -2.23
N GLU A 79 -16.54 -11.89 -1.92
CA GLU A 79 -17.84 -11.73 -2.56
C GLU A 79 -18.53 -10.54 -1.90
N LEU A 80 -18.55 -9.42 -2.60
CA LEU A 80 -19.26 -8.25 -2.11
C LEU A 80 -20.74 -8.39 -2.46
N PRO A 81 -21.66 -8.28 -1.49
CA PRO A 81 -23.09 -8.34 -1.75
C PRO A 81 -23.47 -7.23 -2.73
N LYS A 82 -24.49 -7.50 -3.57
CA LYS A 82 -24.99 -6.57 -4.59
C LYS A 82 -25.46 -5.22 -4.03
N PHE A 83 -25.73 -5.15 -2.73
CA PHE A 83 -26.16 -3.93 -2.04
C PHE A 83 -25.08 -3.50 -1.04
N HIS A 84 -24.52 -2.31 -1.26
CA HIS A 84 -23.41 -1.72 -0.53
C HIS A 84 -23.66 -1.48 0.97
N ASN A 85 -24.90 -1.60 1.43
CA ASN A 85 -25.29 -1.19 2.78
C ASN A 85 -24.58 -1.99 3.90
N ASN A 86 -23.81 -3.03 3.60
CA ASN A 86 -23.09 -3.86 4.58
C ASN A 86 -21.60 -4.07 4.26
N VAL A 87 -20.97 -3.23 3.43
CA VAL A 87 -19.54 -3.37 3.13
C VAL A 87 -18.76 -2.28 3.87
N TYR A 88 -17.74 -2.69 4.61
CA TYR A 88 -16.81 -1.79 5.27
C TYR A 88 -15.40 -1.99 4.75
N PHE A 89 -14.69 -0.90 4.48
CA PHE A 89 -13.24 -0.90 4.43
C PHE A 89 -12.71 -0.94 5.86
N VAL A 90 -11.85 -1.90 6.16
CA VAL A 90 -11.18 -2.02 7.46
C VAL A 90 -9.67 -2.03 7.26
N LYS A 91 -8.96 -1.23 8.04
CA LYS A 91 -7.51 -1.14 8.02
C LYS A 91 -6.86 -1.93 9.13
N GLY A 92 -5.74 -2.56 8.79
CA GLY A 92 -4.89 -3.32 9.69
C GLY A 92 -3.44 -2.91 9.57
N LEU A 93 -2.58 -3.48 10.42
CA LEU A 93 -1.13 -3.28 10.39
C LEU A 93 -0.47 -4.60 10.01
N ARG A 94 0.42 -4.59 9.01
CA ARG A 94 1.32 -5.71 8.70
C ARG A 94 2.75 -5.36 9.08
N LEU A 95 3.39 -6.28 9.77
CA LEU A 95 4.85 -6.28 9.93
C LEU A 95 5.46 -7.23 8.91
N TRP A 96 6.46 -6.75 8.20
CA TRP A 96 7.39 -7.57 7.43
C TRP A 96 8.67 -7.73 8.23
N TYR A 97 9.16 -8.97 8.35
CA TYR A 97 10.34 -9.25 9.16
C TYR A 97 11.12 -10.46 8.67
N TYR A 98 12.40 -10.50 9.03
CA TYR A 98 13.26 -11.67 8.92
C TYR A 98 13.45 -12.33 10.27
N ILE A 99 13.65 -13.65 10.28
CA ILE A 99 14.07 -14.37 11.48
C ILE A 99 15.60 -14.45 11.51
N ILE A 100 16.21 -13.91 12.55
CA ILE A 100 17.65 -13.99 12.76
C ILE A 100 18.02 -15.41 13.23
N SER A 101 19.04 -16.01 12.63
CA SER A 101 19.53 -17.35 12.99
C SER A 101 20.02 -17.43 14.46
N PRO A 102 19.86 -18.56 15.17
CA PRO A 102 20.24 -18.68 16.59
C PRO A 102 21.76 -18.55 16.82
N SER A 103 22.57 -18.62 15.77
CA SER A 103 24.03 -18.50 15.86
C SER A 103 24.52 -17.09 16.21
N TYR A 104 23.62 -16.09 16.22
CA TYR A 104 23.93 -14.75 16.70
C TYR A 104 23.93 -14.72 18.23
N THR A 105 25.12 -14.65 18.83
CA THR A 105 25.32 -14.73 20.29
C THR A 105 25.01 -13.43 21.04
N ASN A 106 24.76 -12.33 20.33
CA ASN A 106 24.46 -11.05 20.96
C ASN A 106 22.95 -10.88 21.13
N PRO A 107 22.44 -10.73 22.37
CA PRO A 107 21.04 -10.40 22.60
C PRO A 107 20.77 -9.02 22.01
N HIS A 108 19.97 -8.95 20.95
CA HIS A 108 19.45 -7.68 20.45
C HIS A 108 18.31 -7.23 21.39
N PRO A 109 18.27 -5.94 21.77
CA PRO A 109 17.11 -5.42 22.49
C PRO A 109 15.85 -5.63 21.64
N PRO A 110 14.68 -5.89 22.26
CA PRO A 110 13.43 -6.03 21.52
C PRO A 110 13.19 -4.81 20.65
N VAL A 111 12.92 -5.04 19.36
CA VAL A 111 12.53 -3.96 18.45
C VAL A 111 11.21 -3.37 18.94
N GLN A 112 11.18 -2.05 19.06
CA GLN A 112 9.95 -1.30 19.31
C GLN A 112 9.72 -0.38 18.11
N ILE A 113 8.48 -0.38 17.62
CA ILE A 113 8.04 0.46 16.51
C ILE A 113 7.08 1.54 16.99
N GLY A 114 7.08 2.66 16.27
CA GLY A 114 6.14 3.76 16.42
C GLY A 114 5.66 4.24 15.05
N TYR A 115 4.71 5.17 15.05
CA TYR A 115 4.26 5.83 13.83
C TYR A 115 3.84 7.28 14.09
N ARG A 116 3.83 8.10 13.03
CA ARG A 116 3.27 9.46 13.01
C ARG A 116 2.49 9.66 11.72
N ASN A 117 1.34 10.31 11.82
CA ASN A 117 0.54 10.71 10.67
C ASN A 117 0.70 12.22 10.43
N PHE A 118 0.78 12.62 9.16
CA PHE A 118 0.86 14.01 8.73
C PHE A 118 -0.25 14.29 7.75
N LEU A 119 -1.23 15.08 8.18
CA LEU A 119 -2.34 15.49 7.34
C LEU A 119 -1.91 16.66 6.44
N PRO A 120 -2.40 16.71 5.19
CA PRO A 120 -2.33 17.92 4.40
C PRO A 120 -3.15 19.04 5.06
N ARG A 121 -2.66 20.27 4.97
CA ARG A 121 -3.39 21.46 5.42
C ARG A 121 -4.43 21.86 4.36
N CYS A 122 -5.65 22.18 4.78
CA CYS A 122 -6.62 22.86 3.93
C CYS A 122 -6.13 24.29 3.63
N VAL A 123 -6.00 24.60 2.34
CA VAL A 123 -5.52 25.89 1.81
C VAL A 123 -6.69 26.84 1.62
N ASP A 124 -7.77 26.35 1.01
CA ASP A 124 -9.00 27.11 0.77
C ASP A 124 -10.23 26.22 0.93
N MET A 125 -11.36 26.83 1.28
CA MET A 125 -12.66 26.16 1.42
C MET A 125 -13.74 27.02 0.76
N PRO A 126 -13.86 26.96 -0.57
CA PRO A 126 -14.85 27.75 -1.30
C PRO A 126 -16.28 27.34 -0.86
N PRO A 127 -17.22 28.29 -0.73
CA PRO A 127 -18.59 27.98 -0.25
C PRO A 127 -19.38 26.99 -1.12
N ASP A 128 -19.08 26.95 -2.42
CA ASP A 128 -19.81 26.15 -3.42
C ASP A 128 -18.88 25.17 -4.17
N ASP A 129 -17.71 24.87 -3.61
CA ASP A 129 -16.74 23.95 -4.21
C ASP A 129 -16.09 23.04 -3.15
N TRP A 130 -15.29 22.09 -3.62
CA TRP A 130 -14.51 21.21 -2.75
C TRP A 130 -13.34 21.95 -2.09
N PRO A 131 -12.95 21.57 -0.87
CA PRO A 131 -11.79 22.13 -0.20
C PRO A 131 -10.51 21.85 -0.99
N GLU A 132 -9.68 22.87 -1.11
CA GLU A 132 -8.33 22.75 -1.67
C GLU A 132 -7.35 22.41 -0.56
N PHE A 133 -6.49 21.43 -0.81
CA PHE A 133 -5.45 21.02 0.14
C PHE A 133 -4.06 21.31 -0.42
N GLU A 134 -3.10 21.52 0.49
CA GLU A 134 -1.70 21.65 0.10
C GLU A 134 -1.27 20.37 -0.65
N ASN A 135 -0.44 20.54 -1.66
CA ASN A 135 0.01 19.42 -2.47
C ASN A 135 1.09 18.59 -1.74
N LEU A 136 1.44 17.43 -2.27
CA LEU A 136 2.40 16.51 -1.65
C LEU A 136 3.79 17.15 -1.42
N THR A 137 4.23 18.02 -2.34
CA THR A 137 5.53 18.69 -2.21
C THR A 137 5.52 19.64 -1.01
N GLU A 138 4.45 20.42 -0.86
CA GLU A 138 4.25 21.33 0.27
C GLU A 138 4.14 20.56 1.59
N LEU A 139 3.36 19.47 1.60
CA LEU A 139 3.25 18.56 2.74
C LEU A 139 4.63 18.03 3.15
N TYR A 140 5.48 17.61 2.21
CA TYR A 140 6.81 17.09 2.53
C TYR A 140 7.78 18.15 3.01
N ILE A 141 7.68 19.39 2.53
CA ILE A 141 8.41 20.52 3.10
C ILE A 141 8.00 20.71 4.56
N LYS A 142 6.69 20.69 4.85
CA LYS A 142 6.16 20.81 6.21
C LYS A 142 6.64 19.66 7.11
N ILE A 143 6.55 18.41 6.65
CA ILE A 143 7.03 17.23 7.40
C ILE A 143 8.52 17.38 7.72
N ASN A 144 9.35 17.73 6.75
CA ASN A 144 10.79 17.86 6.97
C ASN A 144 11.13 18.99 7.95
N ASN A 145 10.40 20.12 7.91
CA ASN A 145 10.56 21.19 8.91
C ASN A 145 10.14 20.73 10.32
N GLU A 146 9.11 19.89 10.42
CA GLU A 146 8.70 19.30 11.70
C GLU A 146 9.74 18.30 12.21
N LEU A 147 10.25 17.40 11.36
CA LEU A 147 11.29 16.44 11.72
C LEU A 147 12.62 17.13 12.11
N ASP A 148 12.85 18.34 11.62
CA ASP A 148 14.00 19.16 12.01
C ASP A 148 13.89 19.69 13.44
N THR A 149 12.68 20.03 13.88
CA THR A 149 12.41 20.60 15.21
C THR A 149 12.06 19.53 16.24
N HIS A 150 11.41 18.46 15.81
CA HIS A 150 10.91 17.35 16.60
C HIS A 150 11.29 16.01 15.94
N PRO A 151 12.59 15.68 15.91
CA PRO A 151 13.08 14.50 15.22
C PRO A 151 12.38 13.23 15.73
N ILE A 152 12.20 12.28 14.82
CA ILE A 152 11.77 10.93 15.20
C ILE A 152 12.87 10.31 16.06
N GLU A 153 12.45 9.73 17.19
CA GLU A 153 13.32 9.00 18.13
C GLU A 153 13.73 7.64 17.57
N GLY A 154 14.38 7.64 16.40
CA GLY A 154 14.55 6.41 15.66
C GLY A 154 15.07 6.52 14.24
N SER A 155 14.98 5.40 13.53
CA SER A 155 15.10 5.34 12.06
C SER A 155 13.74 5.13 11.43
N ILE A 156 13.51 5.79 10.30
CA ILE A 156 12.29 5.61 9.52
C ILE A 156 12.32 4.23 8.85
N LEU A 157 11.32 3.40 9.14
CA LEU A 157 11.12 2.12 8.48
C LEU A 157 10.42 2.31 7.14
N THR A 158 9.28 2.99 7.17
CA THR A 158 8.37 3.08 6.03
C THR A 158 7.70 4.44 6.04
N VAL A 159 7.69 5.09 4.88
CA VAL A 159 6.84 6.25 4.59
C VAL A 159 5.78 5.77 3.60
N GLU A 160 4.51 6.01 3.87
CA GLU A 160 3.42 5.60 2.99
C GLU A 160 2.39 6.72 2.82
N THR A 161 1.80 6.77 1.63
CA THR A 161 0.55 7.49 1.36
C THR A 161 -0.61 6.60 1.79
N LEU A 162 -1.47 7.13 2.64
CA LEU A 162 -2.66 6.50 3.20
C LEU A 162 -3.90 7.22 2.67
N ALA A 163 -4.77 6.52 1.94
CA ALA A 163 -6.06 7.05 1.50
C ALA A 163 -7.05 7.03 2.67
N LEU A 164 -7.58 8.16 3.11
CA LEU A 164 -8.66 8.24 4.10
C LEU A 164 -9.98 8.56 3.39
N HIS A 165 -10.99 7.74 3.61
CA HIS A 165 -12.35 8.09 3.21
C HIS A 165 -12.88 9.15 4.18
N VAL A 166 -13.31 10.29 3.64
CA VAL A 166 -13.80 11.43 4.42
C VAL A 166 -15.15 11.88 3.88
N ASP A 167 -16.08 12.10 4.81
CA ASP A 167 -17.40 12.64 4.51
C ASP A 167 -17.33 14.18 4.44
N ALA A 168 -18.27 14.80 3.72
CA ALA A 168 -18.33 16.26 3.55
C ALA A 168 -18.34 17.01 4.90
N ASP A 169 -19.06 16.48 5.91
CA ASP A 169 -19.11 17.08 7.24
C ASP A 169 -17.73 17.11 7.92
N GLN A 170 -16.91 16.06 7.73
CA GLN A 170 -15.57 15.97 8.31
C GLN A 170 -14.56 16.90 7.63
N LEU A 171 -14.79 17.22 6.35
CA LEU A 171 -13.95 18.16 5.60
C LEU A 171 -14.10 19.60 6.13
N SER A 172 -15.26 19.94 6.68
CA SER A 172 -15.51 21.27 7.26
C SER A 172 -14.72 21.54 8.55
N ASP A 173 -14.39 20.48 9.30
CA ASP A 173 -13.60 20.55 10.54
C ASP A 173 -12.59 19.41 10.62
N LEU A 174 -11.43 19.60 9.99
CA LEU A 174 -10.32 18.64 10.01
C LEU A 174 -9.80 18.33 11.41
N ALA A 175 -10.09 19.15 12.43
CA ALA A 175 -9.69 18.84 13.80
C ALA A 175 -10.51 17.68 14.38
N THR A 176 -11.70 17.41 13.83
CA THR A 176 -12.53 16.26 14.20
C THR A 176 -12.12 14.98 13.49
N LEU A 177 -11.35 15.09 12.40
CA LEU A 177 -10.97 13.97 11.56
C LEU A 177 -10.15 12.94 12.34
N GLN A 178 -10.70 11.74 12.47
CA GLN A 178 -10.06 10.63 13.17
C GLN A 178 -9.15 9.85 12.23
N VAL A 179 -7.89 10.29 12.08
CA VAL A 179 -6.91 9.64 11.19
C VAL A 179 -6.61 8.18 11.54
N ASP A 180 -6.75 7.83 12.83
CA ASP A 180 -6.59 6.45 13.31
C ASP A 180 -7.89 5.67 13.32
N GLN A 181 -8.97 6.17 12.72
CA GLN A 181 -10.14 5.35 12.43
C GLN A 181 -9.69 4.19 11.53
N CYS A 182 -10.13 2.98 11.86
CA CYS A 182 -9.80 1.79 11.06
C CYS A 182 -10.90 1.41 10.10
N GLN A 183 -12.08 2.05 10.13
CA GLN A 183 -13.24 1.59 9.38
C GLN A 183 -13.95 2.70 8.63
N TRP A 184 -14.46 2.39 7.43
CA TRP A 184 -15.33 3.29 6.67
C TRP A 184 -16.37 2.48 5.91
N PRO A 185 -17.61 2.96 5.79
CA PRO A 185 -18.57 2.35 4.88
C PRO A 185 -18.05 2.46 3.44
N ASP A 186 -18.20 1.41 2.64
CA ASP A 186 -17.91 1.42 1.20
C ASP A 186 -19.02 2.18 0.47
N SER A 187 -18.99 3.51 0.60
CA SER A 187 -19.92 4.44 -0.05
C SER A 187 -19.23 5.14 -1.22
N THR A 188 -19.94 5.20 -2.34
CA THR A 188 -19.52 5.94 -3.55
C THR A 188 -19.50 7.46 -3.36
N GLU A 189 -20.04 7.96 -2.24
CA GLU A 189 -20.15 9.40 -1.94
C GLU A 189 -18.99 9.92 -1.07
N THR A 190 -18.01 9.08 -0.75
CA THR A 190 -16.87 9.50 0.08
C THR A 190 -15.79 10.15 -0.76
N SER A 191 -15.24 11.25 -0.25
CA SER A 191 -14.01 11.84 -0.80
C SER A 191 -12.81 11.07 -0.27
N VAL A 192 -11.66 11.16 -0.93
CA VAL A 192 -10.41 10.55 -0.47
C VAL A 192 -9.41 11.64 -0.11
N LEU A 193 -9.00 11.67 1.16
CA LEU A 193 -7.91 12.51 1.65
C LEU A 193 -6.64 11.66 1.82
N TYR A 194 -5.58 12.00 1.09
CA TYR A 194 -4.28 11.34 1.23
C TYR A 194 -3.49 11.93 2.38
N VAL A 195 -3.13 11.05 3.33
CA VAL A 195 -2.31 11.37 4.50
C VAL A 195 -0.96 10.68 4.38
N THR A 196 0.11 11.31 4.86
CA THR A 196 1.42 10.66 4.93
C THR A 196 1.60 9.99 6.29
N ARG A 197 1.81 8.68 6.33
CA ARG A 197 2.13 7.93 7.54
C ARG A 197 3.60 7.51 7.53
N ILE A 198 4.31 7.79 8.63
CA ILE A 198 5.70 7.39 8.84
C ILE A 198 5.73 6.36 9.96
N PHE A 199 6.18 5.14 9.66
CA PHE A 199 6.55 4.13 10.65
C PHE A 199 8.05 4.21 10.95
N TYR A 200 8.43 3.99 12.19
CA TYR A 200 9.83 4.06 12.63
C TYR A 200 10.15 3.04 13.71
N CYS A 201 11.42 2.65 13.81
CA CYS A 201 11.97 1.86 14.91
C CYS A 201 12.57 2.79 15.96
N PHE A 202 12.26 2.58 17.24
CA PHE A 202 12.84 3.36 18.32
C PHE A 202 14.35 3.07 18.46
N GLN A 203 15.17 4.12 18.31
CA GLN A 203 16.63 4.09 18.46
C GLN A 203 17.18 5.53 18.54
N CYS A 204 18.49 5.72 18.44
CA CYS A 204 19.05 7.07 18.28
C CYS A 204 18.48 7.74 17.01
N PRO A 205 18.03 9.00 17.07
CA PRO A 205 17.50 9.72 15.92
C PRO A 205 18.46 9.66 14.72
N ALA A 206 17.96 9.19 13.58
CA ALA A 206 18.73 9.12 12.35
C ALA A 206 18.79 10.46 11.59
N TYR A 207 17.98 11.45 12.00
CA TYR A 207 17.87 12.78 11.36
C TYR A 207 17.66 12.67 9.84
N GLU A 208 16.63 11.93 9.47
CA GLU A 208 16.26 11.65 8.09
C GLU A 208 15.23 12.67 7.59
N GLN A 209 15.37 13.06 6.33
CA GLN A 209 14.36 13.81 5.58
C GLN A 209 13.60 12.86 4.66
N VAL A 210 12.29 13.06 4.53
CA VAL A 210 11.41 12.27 3.66
C VAL A 210 11.24 12.90 2.28
N GLY A 211 11.05 12.07 1.27
CA GLY A 211 10.78 12.48 -0.11
C GLY A 211 10.01 11.42 -0.90
N ALA A 212 9.47 11.82 -2.05
CA ALA A 212 8.76 10.95 -2.99
C ALA A 212 9.17 11.29 -4.41
N ALA A 213 9.04 10.31 -5.29
CA ALA A 213 9.08 10.48 -6.74
C ALA A 213 7.97 9.66 -7.38
N ASP A 214 7.18 10.28 -8.25
CA ASP A 214 6.06 9.64 -8.93
C ASP A 214 6.41 9.32 -10.38
N PHE A 215 5.90 8.18 -10.86
CA PHE A 215 6.17 7.66 -12.18
C PHE A 215 4.87 7.17 -12.82
N PHE A 216 4.53 7.76 -13.97
CA PHE A 216 3.28 7.51 -14.68
C PHE A 216 3.50 6.64 -15.92
N PRO A 217 2.45 5.94 -16.38
CA PRO A 217 2.47 5.43 -17.74
C PRO A 217 2.53 6.58 -18.76
N ASP A 218 3.15 6.34 -19.90
CA ASP A 218 3.06 7.24 -21.05
C ASP A 218 1.71 7.08 -21.74
N HIS A 219 1.07 8.19 -22.13
CA HIS A 219 -0.08 8.15 -23.02
C HIS A 219 0.37 7.68 -24.40
N GLN A 220 -0.24 6.61 -24.90
CA GLN A 220 0.03 6.07 -26.23
C GLN A 220 -1.03 6.61 -27.18
N ILE A 221 -0.61 7.48 -28.09
CA ILE A 221 -1.47 7.95 -29.18
C ILE A 221 -1.76 6.74 -30.09
N ALA A 222 -2.86 6.06 -29.82
CA ALA A 222 -3.34 5.00 -30.69
C ALA A 222 -3.93 5.63 -31.97
N ALA A 223 -3.66 4.99 -33.12
CA ALA A 223 -4.40 5.24 -34.36
C ALA A 223 -5.93 5.15 -34.09
N PRO A 224 -6.80 5.78 -34.89
CA PRO A 224 -8.00 6.56 -34.54
C PRO A 224 -9.05 5.80 -33.68
N SER A 225 -8.65 5.34 -32.51
CA SER A 225 -9.46 4.62 -31.54
C SER A 225 -9.87 5.62 -30.46
N PRO A 226 -11.16 5.64 -30.07
CA PRO A 226 -11.62 6.47 -28.95
C PRO A 226 -11.10 5.97 -27.59
N ASN A 227 -10.35 4.87 -27.55
CA ASN A 227 -9.84 4.29 -26.33
C ASN A 227 -8.48 4.88 -25.97
N PHE A 228 -8.37 5.44 -24.78
CA PHE A 228 -7.10 5.85 -24.18
C PHE A 228 -6.25 4.61 -23.92
N VAL A 229 -5.05 4.58 -24.51
CA VAL A 229 -4.09 3.50 -24.29
C VAL A 229 -2.92 4.08 -23.52
N PHE A 230 -2.56 3.44 -22.42
CA PHE A 230 -1.43 3.84 -21.59
C PHE A 230 -0.34 2.77 -21.66
N SER A 231 0.91 3.18 -21.51
CA SER A 231 2.04 2.26 -21.49
C SER A 231 1.89 1.24 -20.35
N SER A 232 2.48 0.06 -20.51
CA SER A 232 2.50 -0.96 -19.48
C SER A 232 3.26 -0.54 -18.22
N PHE A 233 2.99 -1.24 -17.12
CA PHE A 233 3.66 -1.03 -15.85
C PHE A 233 5.19 -1.29 -15.91
N SER A 234 5.64 -2.22 -16.74
CA SER A 234 7.06 -2.44 -17.04
C SER A 234 7.76 -1.17 -17.56
N THR A 235 7.04 -0.34 -18.33
CA THR A 235 7.54 0.97 -18.79
C THR A 235 7.72 1.93 -17.62
N ILE A 236 6.78 1.93 -16.66
CA ILE A 236 6.88 2.74 -15.44
C ILE A 236 8.12 2.33 -14.63
N ILE A 237 8.36 1.04 -14.46
CA ILE A 237 9.54 0.52 -13.74
C ILE A 237 10.84 0.89 -14.46
N ALA A 238 10.86 0.88 -15.79
CA ALA A 238 12.01 1.38 -16.56
C ALA A 238 12.28 2.88 -16.28
N LYS A 239 11.22 3.70 -16.11
CA LYS A 239 11.36 5.10 -15.69
C LYS A 239 11.91 5.23 -14.27
N VAL A 240 11.44 4.40 -13.33
CA VAL A 240 11.99 4.35 -11.96
C VAL A 240 13.48 4.03 -11.99
N ASN A 241 13.88 3.02 -12.77
CA ASN A 241 15.29 2.64 -12.92
C ASN A 241 16.13 3.77 -13.54
N CYS A 242 15.61 4.47 -14.55
CA CYS A 242 16.28 5.65 -15.11
C CYS A 242 16.48 6.74 -14.05
N TRP A 243 15.50 6.99 -13.19
CA TRP A 243 15.65 7.93 -12.07
C TRP A 243 16.65 7.45 -11.02
N LEU A 244 16.67 6.15 -10.69
CA LEU A 244 17.64 5.57 -9.75
C LEU A 244 19.09 5.75 -10.19
N THR A 245 19.38 5.81 -11.49
CA THR A 245 20.75 6.12 -11.97
C THR A 245 21.18 7.57 -11.72
N LYS A 246 20.24 8.48 -11.47
CA LYS A 246 20.47 9.93 -11.33
C LYS A 246 20.44 10.37 -9.88
N VAL A 247 19.54 9.79 -9.08
CA VAL A 247 19.41 10.11 -7.66
C VAL A 247 20.53 9.42 -6.87
N LYS A 248 21.02 10.09 -5.84
CA LYS A 248 22.07 9.60 -4.94
C LYS A 248 21.68 9.85 -3.51
N ASP A 249 22.33 9.12 -2.60
CA ASP A 249 22.25 9.37 -1.17
C ASP A 249 20.82 9.26 -0.62
N ILE A 250 20.05 8.34 -1.20
CA ILE A 250 18.71 7.99 -0.73
C ILE A 250 18.63 6.54 -0.30
N ARG A 251 17.74 6.26 0.65
CA ARG A 251 17.27 4.92 1.00
C ARG A 251 15.79 4.84 0.68
N ILE A 252 15.41 3.92 -0.19
CA ILE A 252 13.99 3.67 -0.49
C ILE A 252 13.35 3.03 0.74
N THR A 253 12.22 3.59 1.19
CA THR A 253 11.47 3.09 2.35
C THR A 253 10.19 2.38 1.96
N ASN A 254 9.64 2.68 0.77
CA ASN A 254 8.39 2.10 0.28
C ASN A 254 8.25 2.33 -1.23
N ILE A 255 7.57 1.42 -1.92
CA ILE A 255 7.12 1.62 -3.30
C ILE A 255 5.64 1.26 -3.37
N GLN A 256 4.79 2.24 -3.64
CA GLN A 256 3.34 2.06 -3.68
C GLN A 256 2.80 2.19 -5.10
N THR A 257 1.83 1.35 -5.44
CA THR A 257 0.93 1.61 -6.56
C THR A 257 -0.20 2.48 -6.05
N LEU A 258 -0.34 3.66 -6.65
CA LEU A 258 -1.42 4.59 -6.32
C LEU A 258 -2.29 4.79 -7.55
N GLU A 259 -3.50 5.28 -7.31
CA GLU A 259 -4.48 5.58 -8.34
C GLU A 259 -4.72 7.10 -8.33
N THR A 260 -4.78 7.69 -9.51
CA THR A 260 -5.22 9.08 -9.70
C THR A 260 -6.29 9.12 -10.77
N VAL A 261 -7.05 10.20 -10.79
CA VAL A 261 -8.09 10.43 -11.75
C VAL A 261 -7.47 10.90 -13.05
N TYR A 262 -8.00 10.40 -14.16
CA TYR A 262 -7.71 10.93 -15.48
C TYR A 262 -8.92 11.65 -16.04
N ASP A 263 -8.76 12.95 -16.28
CA ASP A 263 -9.72 13.75 -17.02
C ASP A 263 -9.33 13.77 -18.51
N PRO A 264 -10.05 13.04 -19.38
CA PRO A 264 -9.77 13.05 -20.81
C PRO A 264 -10.11 14.39 -21.48
N SER A 265 -10.84 15.27 -20.81
CA SER A 265 -11.20 16.60 -21.31
C SER A 265 -10.11 17.65 -21.05
N ASP A 266 -9.15 17.36 -20.16
CA ASP A 266 -8.01 18.23 -19.93
C ASP A 266 -7.08 18.19 -21.15
N SER A 267 -7.09 19.29 -21.91
CA SER A 267 -6.27 19.48 -23.11
C SER A 267 -4.76 19.46 -22.84
N GLU A 268 -4.34 19.66 -21.59
CA GLU A 268 -2.93 19.61 -21.22
C GLU A 268 -2.45 18.18 -20.88
N GLU A 269 -3.38 17.21 -20.80
CA GLU A 269 -3.13 15.82 -20.37
C GLU A 269 -2.32 15.76 -19.06
N LYS A 270 -2.50 16.74 -18.16
CA LYS A 270 -1.70 16.83 -16.93
C LYS A 270 -2.28 15.93 -15.86
N LEU A 271 -1.63 14.79 -15.64
CA LEU A 271 -1.88 13.96 -14.47
C LEU A 271 -1.37 14.68 -13.21
N GLU A 272 -2.30 15.16 -12.39
CA GLU A 272 -1.97 15.70 -11.08
C GLU A 272 -1.94 14.57 -10.05
N THR A 273 -0.74 14.26 -9.54
CA THR A 273 -0.55 13.20 -8.51
C THR A 273 -0.03 13.75 -7.21
N SER A 274 0.36 15.03 -7.23
CA SER A 274 0.66 15.78 -6.02
C SER A 274 -0.60 16.18 -5.26
N THR A 275 -1.80 15.99 -5.81
CA THR A 275 -3.03 16.25 -5.04
C THR A 275 -3.11 15.32 -3.84
N ASN A 276 -3.43 15.89 -2.69
CA ASN A 276 -3.71 15.13 -1.47
C ASN A 276 -5.22 14.96 -1.24
N PHE A 277 -6.06 15.37 -2.18
CA PHE A 277 -7.51 15.27 -2.06
C PHE A 277 -8.13 14.88 -3.40
N LEU A 278 -9.01 13.89 -3.36
CA LEU A 278 -9.86 13.51 -4.48
C LEU A 278 -11.32 13.68 -4.06
N PRO A 279 -12.10 14.51 -4.78
CA PRO A 279 -13.53 14.60 -4.52
C PRO A 279 -14.23 13.26 -4.85
N PRO A 280 -15.49 13.08 -4.42
CA PRO A 280 -16.27 11.92 -4.81
C PRO A 280 -16.53 12.00 -6.32
N GLU A 281 -15.94 11.08 -7.09
CA GLU A 281 -16.04 11.15 -8.55
C GLU A 281 -17.10 10.24 -9.15
N ALA A 282 -17.95 10.84 -9.98
CA ALA A 282 -18.87 10.13 -10.85
C ALA A 282 -18.21 9.88 -12.23
N GLY A 283 -17.50 8.77 -12.36
CA GLY A 283 -17.31 8.12 -13.67
C GLY A 283 -15.99 8.32 -14.42
N SER A 284 -15.03 9.12 -13.93
CA SER A 284 -13.72 9.27 -14.59
C SER A 284 -12.83 8.02 -14.45
N PRO A 285 -12.10 7.60 -15.49
CA PRO A 285 -11.19 6.46 -15.38
C PRO A 285 -10.05 6.74 -14.39
N LEU A 286 -9.62 5.70 -13.68
CA LEU A 286 -8.46 5.79 -12.78
C LEU A 286 -7.21 5.30 -13.50
N ILE A 287 -6.11 6.01 -13.31
CA ILE A 287 -4.78 5.63 -13.78
C ILE A 287 -3.92 5.23 -12.60
N ARG A 288 -3.25 4.10 -12.75
CA ARG A 288 -2.26 3.60 -11.80
C ARG A 288 -0.89 4.16 -12.10
N PHE A 289 -0.22 4.60 -11.04
CA PHE A 289 1.14 5.09 -11.08
C PHE A 289 1.96 4.52 -9.92
N ILE A 290 3.28 4.64 -10.01
CA ILE A 290 4.19 4.20 -8.96
C ILE A 290 4.70 5.42 -8.20
N ARG A 291 4.57 5.41 -6.88
CA ARG A 291 5.24 6.35 -5.98
C ARG A 291 6.38 5.66 -5.26
N VAL A 292 7.60 6.15 -5.45
CA VAL A 292 8.78 5.71 -4.71
C VAL A 292 9.02 6.65 -3.54
N MET A 293 8.83 6.15 -2.33
CA MET A 293 9.11 6.88 -1.09
C MET A 293 10.52 6.62 -0.63
N TYR A 294 11.24 7.68 -0.27
CA TYR A 294 12.63 7.56 0.16
C TYR A 294 12.95 8.51 1.31
N VAL A 295 14.05 8.21 1.99
CA VAL A 295 14.66 9.09 2.97
C VAL A 295 16.10 9.43 2.59
N ARG A 296 16.57 10.58 3.05
CA ARG A 296 17.97 11.04 2.93
C ARG A 296 18.48 11.55 4.27
N PRO A 297 19.77 11.42 4.59
CA PRO A 297 20.30 11.85 5.87
C PRO A 297 20.53 13.36 5.84
N LYS A 298 20.16 14.07 6.90
CA LYS A 298 20.32 15.53 6.95
C LYS A 298 21.76 15.96 7.27
N TYR A 299 22.38 15.33 8.26
CA TYR A 299 23.64 15.78 8.84
C TYR A 299 24.88 15.02 8.34
N GLY A 300 24.89 14.72 7.03
CA GLY A 300 25.96 13.96 6.39
C GLY A 300 25.67 12.46 6.34
N MET A 301 26.47 11.74 5.57
CA MET A 301 26.26 10.33 5.29
C MET A 301 26.65 9.45 6.48
N PRO A 302 25.86 8.40 6.79
CA PRO A 302 26.32 7.40 7.76
C PRO A 302 27.60 6.72 7.26
N PRO A 303 28.43 6.16 8.16
CA PRO A 303 29.59 5.36 7.76
C PRO A 303 29.18 4.25 6.78
N GLY A 304 29.73 4.27 5.56
CA GLY A 304 29.35 3.35 4.48
C GLY A 304 28.36 3.90 3.46
N GLY A 305 27.86 5.13 3.65
CA GLY A 305 26.88 5.76 2.77
C GLY A 305 25.45 5.20 2.95
N LEU A 306 24.49 5.81 2.28
CA LEU A 306 23.18 5.22 2.05
C LEU A 306 23.27 4.44 0.76
N HIS A 307 22.77 3.21 0.82
CA HIS A 307 22.71 2.36 -0.33
C HIS A 307 21.48 2.74 -1.18
N THR A 308 21.73 3.39 -2.31
CA THR A 308 20.71 3.59 -3.35
C THR A 308 20.79 2.41 -4.32
N PRO A 309 19.71 1.65 -4.52
CA PRO A 309 19.74 0.51 -5.43
C PRO A 309 19.95 0.97 -6.87
N SER A 310 20.78 0.24 -7.62
CA SER A 310 21.09 0.57 -9.02
C SER A 310 19.89 0.36 -9.96
N ALA A 311 19.08 -0.64 -9.65
CA ALA A 311 17.86 -0.97 -10.35
C ALA A 311 16.91 -1.75 -9.43
N ILE A 312 15.63 -1.62 -9.71
CA ILE A 312 14.56 -2.42 -9.15
C ILE A 312 13.88 -3.26 -10.23
N TRP A 313 13.32 -4.37 -9.78
CA TRP A 313 12.54 -5.30 -10.60
C TRP A 313 11.27 -5.65 -9.84
N PHE A 314 10.24 -6.10 -10.53
CA PHE A 314 9.03 -6.56 -9.88
C PHE A 314 8.61 -7.95 -10.36
N LYS A 315 7.80 -8.62 -9.54
CA LYS A 315 7.12 -9.86 -9.91
C LYS A 315 5.72 -9.86 -9.32
N ASN A 316 4.75 -10.15 -10.16
CA ASN A 316 3.38 -10.37 -9.74
C ASN A 316 3.09 -11.85 -9.51
N PHE A 317 2.35 -12.08 -8.43
CA PHE A 317 1.78 -13.36 -8.09
C PHE A 317 0.27 -13.21 -8.12
N VAL A 318 -0.27 -13.55 -9.29
CA VAL A 318 -1.72 -13.57 -9.53
C VAL A 318 -2.29 -14.89 -9.00
N PRO A 319 -3.46 -14.85 -8.34
CA PRO A 319 -4.18 -16.04 -7.89
C PRO A 319 -4.49 -17.02 -9.04
N LEU A 320 -4.01 -18.26 -8.93
CA LEU A 320 -4.35 -19.35 -9.85
C LEU A 320 -5.82 -19.75 -9.70
N THR A 321 -6.52 -19.92 -10.83
CA THR A 321 -7.86 -20.52 -10.87
C THR A 321 -7.75 -22.03 -10.69
N LEU A 322 -8.42 -22.55 -9.66
CA LEU A 322 -8.46 -23.97 -9.35
C LEU A 322 -9.59 -24.63 -10.16
N LEU A 323 -9.22 -25.60 -10.99
CA LEU A 323 -10.20 -26.41 -11.70
C LEU A 323 -10.93 -27.30 -10.69
N HIS A 324 -12.25 -27.15 -10.58
CA HIS A 324 -13.05 -28.14 -9.87
C HIS A 324 -13.07 -29.44 -10.67
N GLU A 325 -12.50 -30.50 -10.11
CA GLU A 325 -12.71 -31.88 -10.59
C GLU A 325 -14.14 -32.36 -10.25
N GLY A 326 -15.14 -31.63 -10.74
CA GLY A 326 -16.54 -31.99 -10.60
C GLY A 326 -16.90 -33.10 -11.59
N LYS A 327 -16.89 -34.36 -11.15
CA LYS A 327 -17.45 -35.48 -11.90
C LYS A 327 -18.95 -35.26 -12.14
N GLY A 328 -19.33 -34.75 -13.30
CA GLY A 328 -20.68 -34.89 -13.89
C GLY A 328 -21.74 -33.86 -13.50
N SER A 329 -21.40 -32.75 -12.85
CA SER A 329 -22.35 -31.66 -12.59
C SER A 329 -22.39 -30.69 -13.76
N THR A 330 -23.56 -30.49 -14.37
CA THR A 330 -23.80 -29.47 -15.41
C THR A 330 -23.96 -28.05 -14.84
N GLN A 331 -23.85 -27.87 -13.52
CA GLN A 331 -23.84 -26.53 -12.93
C GLN A 331 -22.49 -25.88 -13.15
N LYS A 332 -22.51 -24.69 -13.78
CA LYS A 332 -21.38 -23.78 -13.91
C LYS A 332 -20.97 -23.34 -12.51
N LEU A 333 -20.06 -24.09 -11.89
CA LEU A 333 -19.49 -23.74 -10.59
C LEU A 333 -18.69 -22.45 -10.73
N ASP A 334 -18.80 -21.59 -9.72
CA ASP A 334 -17.99 -20.39 -9.65
C ASP A 334 -16.49 -20.75 -9.58
N PRO A 335 -15.62 -19.99 -10.28
CA PRO A 335 -14.19 -20.26 -10.24
C PRO A 335 -13.68 -20.07 -8.81
N CYS A 336 -13.12 -21.13 -8.24
CA CYS A 336 -12.34 -21.04 -7.01
C CYS A 336 -10.93 -20.54 -7.36
N HIS A 337 -10.40 -19.60 -6.58
CA HIS A 337 -9.01 -19.17 -6.68
C HIS A 337 -8.19 -19.78 -5.54
N GLU A 338 -6.87 -19.85 -5.73
CA GLU A 338 -5.96 -20.24 -4.66
C GLU A 338 -6.09 -19.29 -3.44
N THR A 339 -5.62 -19.73 -2.27
CA THR A 339 -5.69 -18.91 -1.04
C THR A 339 -4.47 -18.00 -0.90
N LEU A 340 -4.53 -17.00 -0.01
CA LEU A 340 -3.38 -16.13 0.25
C LEU A 340 -2.16 -16.92 0.71
N SER A 341 -2.38 -17.96 1.52
CA SER A 341 -1.31 -18.85 1.98
C SER A 341 -0.63 -19.57 0.82
N ALA A 342 -1.39 -20.04 -0.16
CA ALA A 342 -0.84 -20.72 -1.33
C ALA A 342 0.00 -19.76 -2.20
N ILE A 343 -0.48 -18.52 -2.41
CA ILE A 343 0.33 -17.48 -3.09
C ILE A 343 1.60 -17.20 -2.32
N TRP A 344 1.51 -17.06 -1.00
CA TRP A 344 2.65 -16.77 -0.16
C TRP A 344 3.69 -17.90 -0.19
N ASP A 345 3.27 -19.16 -0.29
CA ASP A 345 4.19 -20.29 -0.47
C ASP A 345 4.90 -20.23 -1.83
N ARG A 346 4.20 -19.87 -2.91
CA ARG A 346 4.83 -19.59 -4.23
C ARG A 346 5.83 -18.44 -4.15
N VAL A 347 5.49 -17.39 -3.41
CA VAL A 347 6.39 -16.26 -3.14
C VAL A 347 7.66 -16.71 -2.44
N LYS A 348 7.56 -17.49 -1.36
CA LYS A 348 8.72 -18.03 -0.62
C LYS A 348 9.59 -18.90 -1.52
N ASP A 349 8.97 -19.77 -2.32
CA ASP A 349 9.70 -20.66 -3.21
C ASP A 349 10.43 -19.90 -4.32
N TRP A 350 9.82 -18.83 -4.84
CA TRP A 350 10.48 -17.92 -5.76
C TRP A 350 11.63 -17.14 -5.12
N GLN A 351 11.44 -16.63 -3.90
CA GLN A 351 12.47 -15.89 -3.16
C GLN A 351 13.71 -16.77 -2.91
N LYS A 352 13.50 -18.04 -2.54
CA LYS A 352 14.59 -19.01 -2.25
C LYS A 352 15.45 -19.34 -3.47
N LYS A 353 14.87 -19.38 -4.68
CA LYS A 353 15.58 -19.83 -5.89
C LYS A 353 16.71 -18.88 -6.28
N ASP A 354 16.52 -17.58 -6.07
CA ASP A 354 17.36 -16.55 -6.65
C ASP A 354 18.01 -15.64 -5.58
N ASN A 355 17.91 -16.01 -4.29
CA ASN A 355 18.39 -15.22 -3.14
C ASN A 355 18.03 -13.72 -3.23
N LYS A 356 16.78 -13.45 -3.59
CA LYS A 356 16.31 -12.09 -3.94
C LYS A 356 16.14 -11.22 -2.70
N ASN A 357 16.75 -10.04 -2.73
CA ASN A 357 16.51 -8.97 -1.76
C ASN A 357 15.18 -8.29 -2.08
N VAL A 358 14.19 -8.57 -1.24
CA VAL A 358 12.85 -8.00 -1.36
C VAL A 358 12.87 -6.62 -0.70
N LEU A 359 12.58 -5.59 -1.49
CA LEU A 359 12.43 -4.22 -1.01
C LEU A 359 11.00 -3.96 -0.57
N ASP A 360 10.04 -4.40 -1.37
CA ASP A 360 8.64 -4.09 -1.18
C ASP A 360 7.74 -5.29 -1.47
N VAL A 361 6.65 -5.40 -0.72
CA VAL A 361 5.56 -6.32 -1.00
C VAL A 361 4.25 -5.56 -0.83
N GLU A 362 3.43 -5.59 -1.87
CA GLU A 362 2.13 -4.90 -1.94
C GLU A 362 1.05 -5.91 -2.28
N MET A 363 -0.13 -5.73 -1.69
CA MET A 363 -1.34 -6.48 -2.05
C MET A 363 -2.26 -5.56 -2.84
N LEU A 364 -2.53 -5.93 -4.08
CA LEU A 364 -3.32 -5.15 -5.03
C LEU A 364 -4.63 -5.86 -5.33
N TYR A 365 -5.73 -5.10 -5.35
CA TYR A 365 -7.05 -5.62 -5.71
C TYR A 365 -7.28 -5.41 -7.20
N TYR A 366 -7.64 -6.49 -7.89
CA TYR A 366 -8.00 -6.47 -9.31
C TYR A 366 -9.43 -6.98 -9.51
N PRO A 367 -10.24 -6.31 -10.34
CA PRO A 367 -11.50 -6.87 -10.82
C PRO A 367 -11.25 -8.21 -11.51
N LEU A 368 -12.06 -9.22 -11.19
CA LEU A 368 -11.91 -10.57 -11.74
C LEU A 368 -12.04 -10.60 -13.27
N SER A 369 -12.85 -9.70 -13.84
CA SER A 369 -13.00 -9.56 -15.30
C SER A 369 -11.68 -9.24 -15.99
N ILE A 370 -10.80 -8.45 -15.35
CA ILE A 370 -9.47 -8.12 -15.87
C ILE A 370 -8.56 -9.36 -15.79
N LEU A 371 -8.59 -10.07 -14.66
CA LEU A 371 -7.79 -11.28 -14.45
C LEU A 371 -8.13 -12.43 -15.41
N GLN A 372 -9.38 -12.50 -15.88
CA GLN A 372 -9.82 -13.55 -16.81
C GLN A 372 -9.39 -13.30 -18.25
N GLN A 373 -9.08 -12.06 -18.63
CA GLN A 373 -8.75 -11.68 -20.00
C GLN A 373 -7.26 -11.79 -20.29
N GLU A 374 -6.40 -11.68 -19.27
CA GLU A 374 -4.96 -11.54 -19.45
C GLU A 374 -4.21 -12.70 -18.77
N HIS A 375 -3.46 -13.48 -19.55
CA HIS A 375 -2.83 -14.71 -19.06
C HIS A 375 -1.41 -14.51 -18.49
N GLU A 376 -0.71 -13.40 -18.76
CA GLU A 376 0.69 -13.24 -18.30
C GLU A 376 1.09 -11.82 -17.83
N ASP A 377 0.45 -10.75 -18.33
CA ASP A 377 0.79 -9.34 -17.99
C ASP A 377 -0.43 -8.55 -17.48
N ILE A 378 -1.08 -9.04 -16.41
CA ILE A 378 -2.31 -8.49 -15.80
C ILE A 378 -2.23 -7.01 -15.33
N GLU A 379 -1.04 -6.42 -15.35
CA GLU A 379 -0.86 -5.04 -14.91
C GLU A 379 -1.35 -4.05 -15.96
N THR A 380 -2.67 -3.82 -15.92
CA THR A 380 -3.26 -2.64 -16.53
C THR A 380 -2.89 -1.39 -15.72
N THR A 381 -2.46 -0.36 -16.44
CA THR A 381 -2.24 0.98 -15.89
C THR A 381 -3.52 1.81 -15.87
N VAL A 382 -4.60 1.30 -16.49
CA VAL A 382 -5.93 1.92 -16.50
C VAL A 382 -6.92 0.99 -15.82
N LEU A 383 -7.64 1.51 -14.83
CA LEU A 383 -8.83 0.86 -14.33
C LEU A 383 -10.07 1.50 -14.94
N PRO A 384 -10.96 0.72 -15.57
CA PRO A 384 -12.26 1.24 -15.96
C PRO A 384 -12.97 1.70 -14.69
N ASN A 385 -13.58 2.89 -14.70
CA ASN A 385 -14.33 3.34 -13.55
C ASN A 385 -15.49 2.37 -13.30
N LEU A 386 -15.49 1.73 -12.13
CA LEU A 386 -16.49 0.75 -11.73
C LEU A 386 -17.77 1.43 -11.20
N SER A 387 -17.79 2.75 -11.07
CA SER A 387 -18.73 3.50 -10.24
C SER A 387 -20.17 3.56 -10.74
N HIS A 388 -20.49 3.24 -12.00
CA HIS A 388 -21.89 3.38 -12.49
C HIS A 388 -22.46 2.20 -13.27
N HIS A 389 -21.68 1.48 -14.08
CA HIS A 389 -22.26 0.47 -14.99
C HIS A 389 -22.26 -0.98 -14.46
N MET A 390 -21.61 -1.25 -13.32
CA MET A 390 -21.55 -2.59 -12.71
C MET A 390 -22.40 -2.76 -11.43
N LEU A 391 -23.31 -1.82 -11.14
CA LEU A 391 -24.34 -1.99 -10.09
C LEU A 391 -25.28 -3.20 -10.31
N ILE A 392 -25.14 -3.94 -11.42
CA ILE A 392 -25.97 -5.10 -11.78
C ILE A 392 -25.25 -6.44 -11.51
N GLU A 393 -23.93 -6.47 -11.39
CA GLU A 393 -23.14 -7.70 -11.15
C GLU A 393 -22.39 -7.68 -9.82
N VAL A 394 -22.22 -8.86 -9.21
CA VAL A 394 -21.38 -9.04 -8.01
C VAL A 394 -19.95 -8.69 -8.40
N LEU A 395 -19.43 -7.55 -7.92
CA LEU A 395 -18.02 -7.19 -8.11
C LEU A 395 -17.15 -8.20 -7.36
N ARG A 396 -16.51 -9.08 -8.12
CA ARG A 396 -15.52 -10.01 -7.62
C ARG A 396 -14.14 -9.39 -7.80
N TYR A 397 -13.43 -9.27 -6.70
CA TYR A 397 -12.02 -8.86 -6.70
C TYR A 397 -11.14 -10.05 -6.35
N CYS A 398 -9.92 -10.04 -6.87
CA CYS A 398 -8.87 -10.93 -6.41
C CYS A 398 -7.65 -10.13 -5.98
N VAL A 399 -7.04 -10.59 -4.89
CA VAL A 399 -5.83 -9.98 -4.34
C VAL A 399 -4.60 -10.58 -5.02
N CYS A 400 -3.84 -9.74 -5.71
CA CYS A 400 -2.53 -10.07 -6.28
C CYS A 400 -1.43 -9.60 -5.34
N ILE A 401 -0.33 -10.35 -5.25
CA ILE A 401 0.88 -9.90 -4.54
C ILE A 401 1.87 -9.36 -5.57
N LYS A 402 2.23 -8.08 -5.46
CA LYS A 402 3.36 -7.49 -6.20
C LYS A 402 4.57 -7.44 -5.29
N MET A 403 5.68 -8.02 -5.72
CA MET A 403 6.96 -7.93 -5.03
C MET A 403 7.92 -7.06 -5.81
N THR A 404 8.53 -6.09 -5.15
CA THR A 404 9.62 -5.30 -5.72
C THR A 404 10.95 -5.73 -5.12
N LEU A 405 11.93 -5.93 -5.98
CA LEU A 405 13.26 -6.41 -5.67
C LEU A 405 14.28 -5.32 -5.94
N ILE A 406 15.40 -5.40 -5.24
CA ILE A 406 16.61 -4.66 -5.56
C ILE A 406 17.60 -5.59 -6.26
N ASN A 407 18.25 -5.08 -7.30
CA ASN A 407 19.45 -5.70 -7.86
C ASN A 407 20.70 -4.97 -7.34
N ASP A 408 21.36 -5.60 -6.37
CA ASP A 408 22.65 -5.17 -5.85
C ASP A 408 23.73 -6.05 -6.48
N LEU A 409 24.20 -5.65 -7.66
CA LEU A 409 25.41 -6.20 -8.26
C LEU A 409 26.66 -5.58 -7.62
#